data_AF-A0A6P1BL04-F1
#
_entry.id   AF-A0A6P1BL04-F1
#
_cell.length_a   1.000
_cell.length_b   1.000
_cell.length_c   1.000
_cell.angle_alpha   90.00
_cell.angle_beta   90.00
_cell.angle_gamma   90.00
#
_symmetry.space_group_name_H-M   'P 1'
#
loop_
_entity.id
_entity.type
_entity.pdbx_description
1 polymer ?
#
loop_
_entity_poly.entity_id
_entity_poly.type
_entity_poly.pdbx_seq_one_letter_code
_entity_poly.pdbx_strand_id
1 'polypeptide(L)'
;MLGLRELAPLVHRAIDEGRIPEWMARHDEFEQDLADAEQRPADIARFEEAHLGYIEDVVDALAWTEYDDAMGQFADEDFDAEWTPTEPVRNPLRHVGRNDPCPCGSGKKYKKCCLGNRA
;
A
#
# COMPACT_ATOMS: atom_id res chain seq x y z
N MET A 1 -10.86 14.19 8.97
CA MET A 1 -9.51 13.77 8.55
C MET A 1 -9.45 12.26 8.60
N LEU A 2 -8.85 11.62 7.61
CA LEU A 2 -8.84 10.16 7.40
C LEU A 2 -7.98 9.37 8.41
N GLY A 3 -7.53 9.98 9.51
CA GLY A 3 -6.70 9.32 10.54
C GLY A 3 -5.26 9.01 10.11
N LEU A 4 -4.79 9.57 8.98
CA LEU A 4 -3.49 9.21 8.39
C LEU A 4 -2.30 9.47 9.33
N ARG A 5 -2.38 10.52 10.17
CA ARG A 5 -1.36 10.83 11.18
C ARG A 5 -1.10 9.68 12.15
N GLU A 6 -2.13 8.92 12.51
CA GLU A 6 -2.02 7.79 13.44
C GLU A 6 -1.20 6.64 12.84
N LEU A 7 -1.06 6.60 11.51
CA LEU A 7 -0.29 5.59 10.79
C LEU A 7 1.20 5.97 10.63
N ALA A 8 1.59 7.23 10.86
CA ALA A 8 2.98 7.68 10.69
C ALA A 8 4.02 6.79 11.41
N PRO A 9 3.80 6.34 12.67
CA PRO A 9 4.73 5.43 13.34
C PRO A 9 4.90 4.07 12.66
N LEU A 10 3.86 3.59 11.96
CA LEU A 10 3.93 2.34 11.19
C LEU A 10 4.70 2.52 9.90
N VAL A 11 4.53 3.66 9.22
CA VAL A 11 5.26 4.00 7.99
C VAL A 11 6.74 4.17 8.29
N HIS A 12 7.10 4.96 9.32
CA HIS A 12 8.48 5.14 9.74
C HIS A 12 9.17 3.81 10.03
N ARG A 13 8.50 2.92 10.77
CA ARG A 13 9.02 1.58 11.05
C ARG A 13 9.22 0.77 9.77
N ALA A 14 8.30 0.86 8.81
CA ALA A 14 8.41 0.13 7.55
C ALA A 14 9.59 0.63 6.70
N ILE A 15 9.89 1.94 6.73
CA ILE A 15 11.09 2.52 6.11
C ILE A 15 12.35 2.03 6.85
N ASP A 16 12.39 2.15 8.19
CA ASP A 16 13.53 1.72 9.02
C ASP A 16 13.85 0.22 8.88
N GLU A 17 12.82 -0.61 8.70
CA GLU A 17 12.97 -2.06 8.49
C GLU A 17 13.25 -2.43 7.01
N GLY A 18 13.41 -1.44 6.12
CA GLY A 18 13.66 -1.63 4.69
C GLY A 18 12.51 -2.29 3.93
N ARG A 19 11.31 -2.34 4.51
CA ARG A 19 10.09 -2.83 3.84
C ARG A 19 9.56 -1.83 2.83
N ILE A 20 9.88 -0.55 3.01
CA ILE A 20 9.69 0.51 2.02
C ILE A 20 11.10 0.98 1.63
N PRO A 21 11.55 0.75 0.39
CA PRO A 21 12.86 1.21 -0.06
C PRO A 21 12.99 2.74 -0.03
N GLU A 22 14.20 3.26 0.24
CA GLU A 22 14.45 4.71 0.28
C GLU A 22 14.13 5.43 -1.03
N TRP A 23 14.29 4.76 -2.18
CA TRP A 23 13.94 5.32 -3.49
C TRP A 23 12.42 5.48 -3.66
N MET A 24 11.62 4.74 -2.89
CA MET A 24 10.17 4.79 -2.93
C MET A 24 9.61 5.84 -1.97
N ALA A 25 10.19 5.96 -0.77
CA ALA A 25 9.84 7.02 0.17
C ALA A 25 10.93 7.20 1.24
N ARG A 26 11.36 8.45 1.44
CA ARG A 26 12.18 8.84 2.60
C ARG A 26 11.31 9.39 3.73
N HIS A 27 11.82 9.36 4.96
CA HIS A 27 11.07 9.86 6.14
C HIS A 27 10.67 11.33 6.01
N ASP A 28 11.58 12.17 5.50
CA ASP A 28 11.35 13.60 5.29
C ASP A 28 10.29 13.86 4.22
N GLU A 29 10.34 13.11 3.12
CA GLU A 29 9.34 13.18 2.04
C GLU A 29 7.96 12.77 2.54
N PHE A 30 7.88 11.65 3.26
CA PHE A 30 6.62 11.18 3.83
C PHE A 30 5.99 12.20 4.79
N GLU A 31 6.79 12.79 5.69
CA GLU A 31 6.27 13.79 6.64
C GLU A 31 5.82 15.07 5.94
N GLN A 32 6.52 15.48 4.88
CA GLN A 32 6.12 16.62 4.08
C GLN A 32 4.78 16.35 3.36
N ASP A 33 4.65 15.21 2.70
CA ASP A 33 3.41 14.80 2.03
C ASP A 33 2.22 14.68 2.97
N LEU A 34 2.46 14.14 4.17
CA LEU A 34 1.46 14.01 5.22
C LEU A 34 1.04 15.38 5.75
N ALA A 35 1.99 16.29 5.97
CA ALA A 35 1.71 17.67 6.37
C ALA A 35 0.90 18.42 5.31
N ASP A 36 1.25 18.28 4.03
CA ASP A 36 0.50 18.87 2.91
C ASP A 36 -0.93 18.32 2.82
N ALA A 37 -1.09 17.00 2.98
CA ALA A 37 -2.40 16.35 2.96
C ALA A 37 -3.31 16.82 4.11
N GLU A 38 -2.74 17.10 5.28
CA GLU A 38 -3.51 17.61 6.43
C GLU A 38 -3.88 19.09 6.30
N GLN A 39 -2.98 19.90 5.76
CA GLN A 39 -3.19 21.34 5.61
C GLN A 39 -4.12 21.67 4.45
N ARG A 40 -4.01 20.91 3.34
CA ARG A 40 -4.74 21.14 2.10
C ARG A 40 -5.48 19.89 1.62
N PRO A 41 -6.42 19.32 2.42
CA PRO A 41 -7.05 18.04 2.11
C PRO A 41 -7.95 18.05 0.87
N ALA A 42 -8.34 19.23 0.37
CA ALA A 42 -9.15 19.40 -0.83
C ALA A 42 -8.34 19.86 -2.05
N ASP A 43 -7.01 20.01 -1.90
CA ASP A 43 -6.13 20.41 -2.99
C ASP A 43 -5.80 19.18 -3.84
N ILE A 44 -6.69 18.92 -4.79
CA ILE A 44 -6.52 17.85 -5.78
C ILE A 44 -5.48 18.26 -6.83
N ALA A 45 -5.27 19.57 -7.05
CA ALA A 45 -4.36 20.08 -8.07
C ALA A 45 -2.90 19.66 -7.82
N ARG A 46 -2.49 19.43 -6.56
CA ARG A 46 -1.15 18.88 -6.25
C ARG A 46 -0.86 17.53 -6.92
N PHE A 47 -1.91 16.77 -7.26
CA PHE A 47 -1.76 15.49 -7.94
C PHE A 47 -1.57 15.66 -9.45
N GLU A 48 -1.99 16.80 -10.04
CA GLU A 48 -1.75 17.10 -11.46
C GLU A 48 -0.25 17.18 -11.76
N GLU A 49 0.56 17.73 -10.85
CA GLU A 49 2.03 17.76 -10.96
C GLU A 49 2.61 16.34 -11.01
N ALA A 50 2.00 15.40 -10.29
CA ALA A 50 2.34 13.97 -10.30
C ALA A 50 1.67 13.20 -11.45
N HIS A 51 0.98 13.87 -12.38
CA HIS A 51 0.19 13.26 -13.45
C HIS A 51 -0.90 12.29 -12.94
N LEU A 52 -1.34 12.52 -11.70
CA LEU A 52 -2.41 11.79 -11.03
C LEU A 52 -3.67 12.67 -11.04
N GLY A 53 -4.60 12.38 -11.95
CA GLY A 53 -5.81 13.16 -12.14
C GLY A 53 -7.06 12.30 -12.23
N TYR A 54 -8.18 12.93 -12.57
CA TYR A 54 -9.37 12.20 -12.98
C TYR A 54 -9.12 11.51 -14.32
N ILE A 55 -9.66 10.30 -14.47
CA ILE A 55 -9.63 9.58 -15.74
C ILE A 55 -10.73 10.17 -16.62
N GLU A 56 -10.35 11.11 -17.49
CA GLU A 56 -11.28 11.75 -18.44
C GLU A 56 -11.55 10.84 -19.65
N ASP A 57 -10.53 10.12 -20.12
CA ASP A 57 -10.63 9.10 -21.17
C ASP A 57 -9.95 7.81 -20.70
N VAL A 58 -10.75 6.75 -20.54
CA VAL A 58 -10.28 5.45 -20.06
C VAL A 58 -9.35 4.77 -21.07
N VAL A 59 -9.57 4.96 -22.37
CA VAL A 59 -8.74 4.33 -23.41
C VAL A 59 -7.38 4.99 -23.43
N ASP A 60 -7.33 6.32 -23.41
CA ASP A 60 -6.08 7.08 -23.35
C ASP A 60 -5.31 6.79 -22.05
N ALA A 61 -6.00 6.82 -20.90
CA ALA A 61 -5.39 6.56 -19.61
C ALA A 61 -4.89 5.12 -19.43
N LEU A 62 -5.37 4.16 -20.23
CA LEU A 62 -4.91 2.78 -20.22
C LEU A 62 -4.00 2.44 -21.41
N ALA A 63 -3.67 3.40 -22.29
CA ALA A 63 -2.81 3.15 -23.44
C ALA A 63 -1.42 2.63 -23.03
N TRP A 64 -0.90 3.01 -21.85
CA TRP A 64 0.35 2.47 -21.30
C TRP A 64 0.29 0.96 -20.97
N THR A 65 -0.92 0.38 -20.87
CA THR A 65 -1.12 -1.07 -20.66
C THR A 65 -1.17 -1.85 -21.95
N GLU A 66 -1.27 -1.17 -23.10
CA GLU A 66 -1.13 -1.79 -24.40
C GLU A 66 0.31 -2.32 -24.49
N TYR A 67 0.42 -3.63 -24.69
CA TYR A 67 1.67 -4.38 -24.77
C TYR A 67 2.41 -4.03 -26.08
N ASP A 68 2.74 -2.76 -26.28
CA ASP A 68 3.77 -2.34 -27.21
C ASP A 68 5.08 -2.16 -26.43
N ASP A 69 6.22 -2.30 -27.13
CA ASP A 69 7.61 -2.32 -26.65
C ASP A 69 8.07 -1.14 -25.73
N ALA A 70 7.16 -0.31 -25.24
CA ALA A 70 7.42 0.80 -24.31
C ALA A 70 7.90 0.33 -22.92
N MET A 71 7.60 -0.90 -22.48
CA MET A 71 8.26 -1.49 -21.30
C MET A 71 9.74 -1.81 -21.54
N GLY A 72 10.21 -1.82 -22.79
CA GLY A 72 11.63 -1.90 -23.13
C GLY A 72 12.39 -0.58 -22.95
N GLN A 73 11.69 0.55 -22.78
CA GLN A 73 12.31 1.88 -22.61
C GLN A 73 12.45 2.33 -21.16
N PHE A 74 11.74 1.67 -20.25
CA PHE A 74 11.91 1.77 -18.78
C PHE A 74 12.59 0.52 -18.22
N ALA A 75 13.30 -0.24 -19.05
CA ALA A 75 14.33 -1.14 -18.56
C ALA A 75 15.56 -0.27 -18.24
N ASP A 76 15.48 0.48 -17.16
CA ASP A 76 16.65 1.05 -16.52
C ASP A 76 17.60 -0.11 -16.18
N GLU A 77 18.84 -0.06 -16.70
CA GLU A 77 19.89 -1.06 -16.45
C GLU A 77 20.26 -1.15 -14.95
N ASP A 78 19.77 -0.20 -14.14
CA ASP A 78 19.91 -0.12 -12.68
C ASP A 78 18.67 -0.60 -11.90
N PHE A 79 17.59 -1.07 -12.56
CA PHE A 79 16.48 -1.79 -11.90
C PHE A 79 16.90 -3.24 -11.52
N ASP A 80 18.18 -3.44 -11.21
CA ASP A 80 18.72 -4.56 -10.43
C ASP A 80 18.63 -4.25 -8.93
N ALA A 81 17.57 -3.54 -8.50
CA ALA A 81 17.12 -3.71 -7.13
C ALA A 81 16.73 -5.18 -7.02
N GLU A 82 17.59 -5.97 -6.36
CA GLU A 82 17.45 -7.39 -6.08
C GLU A 82 16.10 -7.62 -5.39
N TRP A 83 15.03 -7.68 -6.19
CA TRP A 83 13.70 -8.01 -5.74
C TRP A 83 13.76 -9.49 -5.44
N THR A 84 14.21 -9.82 -4.23
CA THR A 84 14.09 -11.16 -3.71
C THR A 84 12.59 -11.39 -3.51
N PRO A 85 11.93 -12.22 -4.33
CA PRO A 85 10.53 -12.53 -4.11
C PRO A 85 10.43 -13.16 -2.73
N THR A 86 9.89 -12.44 -1.74
CA THR A 86 9.61 -13.07 -0.45
C THR A 86 8.52 -14.11 -0.68
N GLU A 87 8.66 -15.29 -0.09
CA GLU A 87 7.58 -16.28 -0.16
C GLU A 87 6.28 -15.66 0.36
N PRO A 88 5.15 -15.80 -0.37
CA PRO A 88 3.87 -15.28 0.07
C PRO A 88 3.52 -15.83 1.46
N VAL A 89 3.11 -14.95 2.38
CA VAL A 89 2.67 -15.37 3.71
C VAL A 89 1.48 -16.33 3.57
N ARG A 90 1.67 -17.58 3.99
CA ARG A 90 0.62 -18.59 3.98
C ARG A 90 -0.31 -18.35 5.16
N ASN A 91 -1.57 -18.00 4.90
CA ASN A 91 -2.58 -17.91 5.96
C ASN A 91 -2.92 -19.31 6.52
N PRO A 92 -2.51 -19.64 7.75
CA PRO A 92 -2.78 -20.96 8.34
C PRO A 92 -4.27 -21.18 8.62
N LEU A 93 -5.07 -20.10 8.69
CA LEU A 93 -6.50 -20.12 8.98
C LEU A 93 -7.36 -19.96 7.72
N ARG A 94 -6.81 -20.17 6.51
CA ARG A 94 -7.56 -20.02 5.25
C ARG A 94 -8.82 -20.88 5.14
N HIS A 95 -8.89 -21.96 5.91
CA HIS A 95 -10.03 -22.88 5.94
C HIS A 95 -11.05 -22.54 7.04
N VAL A 96 -10.75 -21.58 7.92
CA VAL A 96 -11.64 -21.19 9.01
C VAL A 96 -12.64 -20.16 8.51
N GLY A 97 -13.90 -20.57 8.42
CA GLY A 97 -15.01 -19.70 8.10
C GLY A 97 -15.25 -18.66 9.19
N ARG A 98 -15.74 -17.48 8.79
CA ARG A 98 -16.07 -16.36 9.69
C ARG A 98 -16.98 -16.76 10.87
N ASN A 99 -17.86 -17.75 10.69
CA ASN A 99 -18.81 -18.22 11.70
C ASN A 99 -18.39 -19.50 12.42
N ASP A 100 -17.28 -20.12 12.04
CA ASP A 100 -16.81 -21.38 12.63
C ASP A 100 -16.37 -21.18 14.09
N PRO A 101 -16.32 -22.25 14.89
CA PRO A 101 -15.67 -22.19 16.20
C PRO A 101 -14.26 -21.63 16.08
N CYS A 102 -13.92 -20.68 16.95
CA CYS A 102 -12.62 -20.03 16.89
C CYS A 102 -11.50 -21.04 17.25
N PRO A 103 -10.45 -21.16 16.43
CA PRO A 103 -9.38 -22.15 16.64
C PRO A 103 -8.55 -21.92 17.90
N CYS A 104 -8.70 -20.78 18.59
CA CYS A 104 -8.08 -20.52 19.90
C CYS A 104 -8.76 -21.24 21.07
N GLY A 105 -9.85 -21.99 20.84
CA GLY A 105 -10.55 -22.76 21.87
C GLY A 105 -11.53 -21.94 22.74
N SER A 106 -11.79 -20.67 22.41
CA SER A 106 -12.67 -19.80 23.21
C SER A 106 -14.15 -20.18 23.21
N GLY A 107 -14.58 -21.12 22.36
CA GLY A 107 -15.98 -21.47 22.13
C GLY A 107 -16.79 -20.40 21.38
N LYS A 108 -16.21 -19.23 21.08
CA LYS A 108 -16.86 -18.16 20.31
C LYS A 108 -16.72 -18.42 18.81
N LYS A 109 -17.62 -17.81 18.00
CA LYS A 109 -17.44 -17.74 16.54
C LYS A 109 -16.17 -16.96 16.19
N TYR A 110 -15.44 -17.35 15.15
CA TYR A 110 -14.18 -16.70 14.75
C TYR A 110 -14.31 -15.16 14.63
N LYS A 111 -15.39 -14.68 13.99
CA LYS A 111 -15.73 -13.24 13.88
C LYS A 111 -15.97 -12.47 15.17
N LYS A 112 -16.23 -13.17 16.28
CA LYS A 112 -16.47 -12.59 17.62
C LYS A 112 -15.31 -12.87 18.57
N CYS A 113 -14.18 -13.35 18.04
CA CYS A 113 -12.98 -13.64 18.78
C CYS A 113 -11.77 -13.16 17.96
N CYS A 114 -10.84 -14.02 17.57
CA CYS A 114 -9.57 -13.62 16.95
C CYS A 114 -9.70 -12.82 15.64
N LEU A 115 -10.80 -12.94 14.88
CA LEU A 115 -11.00 -12.10 13.69
C LEU A 115 -11.54 -10.71 14.03
N GLY A 116 -12.34 -10.59 15.10
CA GLY A 116 -13.01 -9.35 15.51
C GLY A 116 -12.25 -8.57 16.59
N ASN A 117 -11.36 -9.23 17.34
CA ASN A 117 -10.47 -8.63 18.32
C ASN A 117 -9.12 -8.34 17.65
N ARG A 118 -9.08 -7.32 16.79
CA ARG A 118 -7.82 -6.64 16.50
C ARG A 118 -7.66 -5.56 17.56
N ALA A 119 -6.80 -5.81 18.54
CA ALA A 119 -6.08 -4.79 19.27
C ALA A 119 -4.68 -4.70 18.64
#